data_AF-A0AAJ4JSE2-F1
#
_entry.id   AF-A0AAJ4JSE2-F1
#
_cell.length_a   1.000
_cell.length_b   1.000
_cell.length_c   1.000
_cell.angle_alpha   90.00
_cell.angle_beta   90.00
_cell.angle_gamma   90.00
#
_symmetry.space_group_name_H-M   'P 1'
#
loop_
_entity.id
_entity.type
_entity.pdbx_description
1 polymer ?
#
loop_
_entity_poly.entity_id
_entity_poly.type
_entity_poly.pdbx_seq_one_letter_code
_entity_poly.pdbx_strand_id
1 'polypeptide(L)' 'MKKKYLLASTPILLGAICFVIYSLIGSSVEPDGTLIEPFFLINLSYLFVFSGVLTIFLISIVSFIKRISN' A
#
# COMPACT_ATOMS: atom_id res chain seq x y z
N MET A 1 1.46 -3.42 22.07
CA MET A 1 2.17 -3.85 20.84
C MET A 1 1.20 -4.17 19.71
N LYS A 2 0.33 -5.20 19.85
CA LYS A 2 -0.53 -5.73 18.76
C LYS A 2 -1.40 -4.69 18.02
N LYS A 3 -2.06 -3.77 18.73
CA LYS A 3 -2.92 -2.74 18.11
C LYS A 3 -2.19 -1.80 17.15
N LYS A 4 -0.90 -1.51 17.39
CA LYS A 4 -0.09 -0.60 16.56
C LYS A 4 0.23 -1.22 15.19
N TYR A 5 0.56 -2.51 15.18
CA TYR A 5 0.80 -3.26 13.94
C TYR A 5 -0.50 -3.52 13.16
N LEU A 6 -1.61 -3.72 13.87
CA LEU A 6 -2.92 -3.87 13.25
C LEU A 6 -3.31 -2.59 12.50
N LEU A 7 -3.10 -1.42 13.11
CA LEU A 7 -3.31 -0.12 12.46
C LEU A 7 -2.37 0.10 11.26
N ALA A 8 -1.12 -0.37 11.34
CA ALA A 8 -0.17 -0.26 10.23
C ALA A 8 -0.48 -1.25 9.08
N SER A 9 -1.22 -2.33 9.34
CA SER A 9 -1.61 -3.33 8.34
C SER A 9 -2.82 -2.91 7.49
N THR A 10 -3.64 -1.97 7.97
CA THR A 10 -4.83 -1.51 7.22
C THR A 10 -4.50 -0.81 5.91
N PRO A 11 -3.51 0.10 5.79
CA PRO A 11 -3.15 0.67 4.49
C PRO A 11 -2.57 -0.38 3.53
N ILE A 12 -1.81 -1.36 4.03
CA ILE A 12 -1.26 -2.44 3.18
C ILE A 12 -2.40 -3.25 2.55
N LEU A 13 -3.40 -3.63 3.35
CA LEU A 13 -4.60 -4.32 2.85
C LEU A 13 -5.37 -3.47 1.85
N LEU A 14 -5.53 -2.17 2.11
CA LEU A 14 -6.21 -1.26 1.20
C LEU A 14 -5.48 -1.13 -0.13
N GLY A 15 -4.15 -1.03 -0.11
CA GLY A 15 -3.33 -1.02 -1.33
C GLY A 15 -3.43 -2.33 -2.12
N ALA A 16 -3.41 -3.48 -1.44
CA ALA A 16 -3.64 -4.77 -2.09
C ALA A 16 -5.02 -4.85 -2.75
N ILE A 17 -6.07 -4.35 -2.10
CA ILE A 17 -7.42 -4.27 -2.68
C ILE A 17 -7.42 -3.38 -3.93
N CYS A 18 -6.76 -2.21 -3.90
CA CYS A 18 -6.63 -1.35 -5.08
C CYS A 18 -5.95 -2.07 -6.25
N PHE A 19 -4.91 -2.86 -5.98
CA PHE A 19 -4.23 -3.65 -7.00
C PHE A 19 -5.13 -4.75 -7.58
N VAL A 20 -5.87 -5.47 -6.74
CA VAL A 20 -6.83 -6.49 -7.18
C VAL A 20 -7.91 -5.87 -8.07
N ILE A 21 -8.46 -4.71 -7.68
CA ILE A 21 -9.46 -4.00 -8.49
C ILE A 21 -8.87 -3.57 -9.83
N TYR A 22 -7.63 -3.06 -9.86
CA TYR A 22 -6.94 -2.76 -11.12
C TYR A 22 -6.85 -3.99 -12.02
N SER A 23 -6.46 -5.15 -11.48
CA SER A 23 -6.39 -6.41 -12.25
C SER A 23 -7.75 -6.88 -12.77
N LEU A 24 -8.83 -6.59 -12.06
CA LEU A 24 -10.20 -6.94 -12.48
C LEU A 24 -10.73 -6.00 -13.57
N ILE A 25 -10.43 -4.70 -13.49
CA ILE A 25 -10.85 -3.73 -14.52
C ILE A 25 -10.02 -3.93 -15.79
N GLY A 26 -8.72 -4.17 -15.64
CA GLY A 26 -7.79 -4.39 -16.75
C GLY A 26 -7.48 -3.11 -17.54
N SER A 27 -6.89 -3.31 -18.71
CA SER A 27 -6.50 -2.28 -19.65
C SER A 27 -7.05 -2.60 -21.03
N SER A 28 -7.47 -1.57 -21.77
CA SER A 28 -7.96 -1.73 -23.14
C SER A 28 -7.43 -0.62 -24.04
N VAL A 29 -7.21 -0.93 -25.30
CA VAL A 29 -6.82 0.05 -26.32
C VAL A 29 -8.05 0.34 -27.19
N GLU A 30 -8.41 1.60 -27.30
CA GLU A 30 -9.48 2.09 -28.15
C GLU A 30 -9.10 2.03 -29.64
N PRO A 31 -10.07 2.09 -30.56
CA PRO A 31 -9.81 2.03 -32.00
C PRO A 31 -8.94 3.17 -32.55
N ASP A 32 -8.86 4.30 -31.83
CA ASP A 32 -7.99 5.44 -32.13
C ASP A 32 -6.56 5.25 -31.60
N GLY A 33 -6.28 4.12 -30.95
CA GLY A 33 -5.00 3.81 -30.32
C GLY A 33 -4.85 4.36 -28.90
N THR A 34 -5.89 4.99 -28.34
CA THR A 34 -5.85 5.50 -26.97
C THR A 34 -5.89 4.34 -25.99
N LEU A 35 -4.94 4.32 -25.05
CA LEU A 35 -4.90 3.34 -23.97
C LEU A 35 -5.79 3.84 -22.82
N ILE A 36 -6.80 3.05 -22.46
CA ILE A 36 -7.64 3.24 -21.28
C ILE A 36 -7.12 2.31 -20.18
N GLU A 37 -6.55 2.92 -19.13
CA GLU A 37 -6.10 2.20 -17.94
C GLU A 37 -6.53 2.93 -16.67
N PRO A 38 -6.92 2.18 -15.62
CA PRO A 38 -7.17 2.72 -14.29
C PRO A 38 -5.85 3.06 -13.56
N PHE A 39 -5.00 3.90 -14.17
CA PHE A 39 -3.69 4.32 -13.65
C PHE A 39 -3.75 4.85 -12.21
N PHE A 40 -4.88 5.48 -11.84
CA PHE A 40 -5.10 5.94 -10.48
C PHE A 40 -5.01 4.81 -9.45
N LEU A 41 -5.56 3.62 -9.73
CA LEU A 41 -5.56 2.50 -8.79
C LEU A 41 -4.17 1.91 -8.56
N ILE A 42 -3.33 1.85 -9.61
CA ILE A 42 -1.92 1.43 -9.47
C ILE A 42 -1.15 2.40 -8.58
N ASN A 43 -1.25 3.71 -8.85
CA ASN A 43 -0.53 4.72 -8.08
C ASN A 43 -0.98 4.73 -6.62
N LEU A 44 -2.29 4.59 -6.40
CA LEU A 44 -2.88 4.54 -5.07
C LEU A 44 -2.47 3.27 -4.30
N SER A 45 -2.40 2.12 -4.99
CA SER A 45 -1.88 0.87 -4.41
C SER A 45 -0.45 1.05 -3.88
N TYR A 46 0.46 1.59 -4.70
CA TYR A 46 1.83 1.84 -4.28
C TYR A 46 1.90 2.80 -3.09
N LEU A 47 1.12 3.87 -3.10
CA LEU A 47 1.10 4.86 -2.02
C LEU A 47 0.64 4.24 -0.69
N PHE A 48 -0.40 3.41 -0.72
CA PHE A 48 -0.91 2.74 0.47
C PHE A 48 0.02 1.64 0.99
N VAL A 49 0.56 0.80 0.11
CA VAL A 49 1.54 -0.23 0.50
C VAL A 49 2.80 0.42 1.08
N PHE A 50 3.32 1.45 0.41
CA PHE A 50 4.52 2.17 0.87
C PHE A 50 4.32 2.81 2.24
N SER A 51 3.21 3.54 2.45
CA SER A 51 2.91 4.16 3.74
C SER A 51 2.75 3.15 4.87
N GLY A 52 2.13 1.99 4.59
CA GLY A 52 2.01 0.90 5.56
C GLY A 52 3.37 0.30 5.95
N VAL A 53 4.21 -0.02 4.96
CA VAL A 53 5.57 -0.54 5.18
C VAL A 53 6.40 0.46 5.98
N LEU A 54 6.36 1.75 5.61
CA LEU A 54 7.08 2.81 6.31
C LEU A 54 6.64 2.91 7.78
N THR A 55 5.34 2.79 8.04
CA THR A 55 4.81 2.82 9.41
C THR A 55 5.30 1.64 10.24
N ILE A 56 5.27 0.41 9.69
CA ILE A 56 5.79 -0.79 10.38
C ILE A 56 7.29 -0.64 10.67
N PHE A 57 8.04 -0.11 9.70
CA PHE A 57 9.48 0.12 9.83
C PHE A 57 9.78 1.11 10.96
N LEU A 58 9.11 2.26 10.98
CA LEU A 58 9.27 3.28 12.03
C LEU A 58 8.91 2.74 13.42
N ILE A 59 7.80 1.99 13.55
CA ILE A 59 7.41 1.37 14.83
C ILE A 59 8.49 0.40 15.31
N SER A 60 9.06 -0.39 14.39
CA SER A 60 10.09 -1.37 14.71
C SER A 60 11.39 -0.71 15.15
N ILE A 61 11.82 0.36 14.48
CA ILE A 61 12.99 1.16 14.89
C ILE A 61 12.77 1.77 16.27
N VAL A 62 11.65 2.44 16.50
CA VAL A 62 11.36 3.06 17.80
C VAL A 62 11.33 2.02 18.91
N SER A 63 10.76 0.83 18.64
CA SER A 63 10.76 -0.27 19.61
C SER A 63 12.16 -0.81 19.89
N PHE A 64 13.05 -0.84 18.88
CA PHE A 64 14.43 -1.29 19.04
C PHE A 64 15.27 -0.30 19.84
N ILE A 65 15.18 1.00 19.53
CA ILE A 65 15.85 2.06 20.29
C ILE A 65 15.41 2.05 21.75
N LYS A 66 14.09 1.92 22.00
CA LYS A 66 13.56 1.84 23.37
C LYS A 66 14.08 0.63 24.14
N ARG A 67 14.36 -0.48 23.45
CA ARG A 67 14.94 -1.69 24.05
C ARG A 67 16.43 -1.53 24.39
N ILE A 68 17.17 -0.73 23.63
CA ILE A 68 18.59 -0.45 23.92
C ILE A 68 18.72 0.55 25.08
N SER A 69 17.82 1.53 25.16
CA SER A 69 17.88 2.60 26.16
C SER A 69 17.39 2.21 27.56
N ASN A 70 16.90 0.98 27.76
CA ASN A 70 16.30 0.50 29.01
C ASN A 70 16.96 -0.80 29.45
#